data_AF-A0A814GBE8-F1
#
_entry.id   AF-A0A814GBE8-F1
#
_cell.length_a   1.000
_cell.length_b   1.000
_cell.length_c   1.000
_cell.angle_alpha   90.00
_cell.angle_beta   90.00
_cell.angle_gamma   90.00
#
_symmetry.space_group_name_H-M   'P 1'
#
loop_
_entity.id
_entity.type
_entity.pdbx_description
1 polymer ?
#
loop_
_entity_poly.entity_id
_entity_poly.type
_entity_poly.pdbx_seq_one_letter_code
_entity_poly.pdbx_strand_id
1 'polypeptide(L)'
;MEYASAKELNKNVHFIPKSSTENALSFLRSPFGQILKNRNTFRIVTDMHRSNEQSPHNAGSRLIKALRQLGFRNSCFVFAMRKDICDQILKNELNDREHQNVMVSTNTNDLRKFVSFE
;
A
#
# COMPACT_ATOMS: atom_id res chain seq x y z
N MET A 1 1.06 -10.53 -16.82
CA MET A 1 1.22 -10.66 -15.36
C MET A 1 1.93 -11.99 -15.08
N GLU A 2 3.16 -12.16 -15.61
CA GLU A 2 3.81 -13.49 -15.68
C GLU A 2 5.33 -13.46 -15.42
N TYR A 3 5.89 -12.34 -14.95
CA TYR A 3 7.34 -12.24 -14.73
C TYR A 3 7.80 -12.43 -13.28
N ALA A 4 6.88 -12.70 -12.35
CA ALA A 4 7.21 -12.85 -10.94
C ALA A 4 7.38 -14.31 -10.48
N SER A 5 7.12 -15.32 -11.33
CA SER A 5 7.09 -16.73 -10.90
C SER A 5 8.43 -17.47 -10.99
N ALA A 6 9.46 -16.92 -11.64
CA ALA A 6 10.58 -17.75 -12.11
C ALA A 6 11.95 -17.52 -11.44
N LYS A 7 12.15 -16.51 -10.58
CA LYS A 7 13.44 -16.31 -9.89
C LYS A 7 13.28 -15.70 -8.50
N GLU A 8 12.93 -16.53 -7.52
CA GLU A 8 13.35 -16.43 -6.11
C GLU A 8 12.83 -17.66 -5.32
N LEU A 9 13.68 -18.67 -5.22
CA LEU A 9 13.43 -19.91 -4.47
C LEU A 9 13.53 -19.64 -2.95
N ASN A 10 12.40 -19.32 -2.30
CA ASN A 10 12.00 -19.69 -0.92
C ASN A 10 10.97 -18.76 -0.25
N LYS A 11 10.40 -17.77 -0.95
CA LYS A 11 9.31 -16.94 -0.39
C LYS A 11 8.08 -17.00 -1.30
N ASN A 12 7.04 -17.68 -0.83
CA ASN A 12 5.73 -17.67 -1.48
C ASN A 12 5.03 -16.33 -1.18
N VAL A 13 5.21 -15.34 -2.07
CA VAL A 13 4.51 -14.06 -1.98
C VAL A 13 3.11 -14.22 -2.60
N HIS A 14 2.07 -14.03 -1.79
CA HIS A 14 0.69 -14.06 -2.25
C HIS A 14 0.14 -12.65 -2.41
N PHE A 15 -0.34 -12.33 -3.61
CA PHE A 15 -0.98 -11.05 -3.89
C PHE A 15 -2.48 -11.13 -3.66
N ILE A 16 -3.03 -10.14 -2.97
CA ILE A 16 -4.47 -9.98 -2.74
C ILE A 16 -4.92 -8.70 -3.46
N PRO A 17 -5.14 -8.74 -4.79
CA PRO A 17 -5.49 -7.54 -5.55
C PRO A 17 -6.86 -7.02 -5.15
N LYS A 18 -7.00 -5.68 -5.12
CA LYS A 18 -8.25 -4.98 -4.84
C LYS A 18 -8.43 -3.86 -5.86
N SER A 19 -9.58 -3.86 -6.53
CA SER A 19 -9.89 -2.92 -7.60
C SER A 19 -10.15 -1.49 -7.10
N SER A 20 -10.63 -1.33 -5.86
CA SER A 20 -10.96 -0.05 -5.25
C SER A 20 -10.50 0.04 -3.79
N THR A 21 -10.42 1.27 -3.27
CA THR A 21 -10.21 1.55 -1.84
C THR A 21 -11.30 0.89 -1.00
N GLU A 22 -12.56 0.96 -1.42
CA GLU A 22 -13.67 0.32 -0.72
C GLU A 22 -13.49 -1.20 -0.62
N ASN A 23 -13.16 -1.87 -1.72
CA ASN A 23 -12.92 -3.32 -1.72
C ASN A 23 -11.73 -3.71 -0.84
N ALA A 24 -10.68 -2.88 -0.81
CA ALA A 24 -9.56 -3.07 0.09
C ALA A 24 -9.96 -2.94 1.56
N LEU A 25 -10.70 -1.89 1.91
CA LEU A 25 -11.17 -1.67 3.29
C LEU A 25 -12.16 -2.75 3.74
N SER A 26 -13.04 -3.22 2.87
CA SER A 26 -13.95 -4.34 3.15
C SER A 26 -13.19 -5.62 3.47
N PHE A 27 -12.16 -5.95 2.69
CA PHE A 27 -11.28 -7.09 3.00
C PHE A 27 -10.57 -6.90 4.35
N LEU A 28 -10.04 -5.71 4.61
CA LEU A 28 -9.28 -5.45 5.84
C LEU A 28 -10.16 -5.46 7.10
N ARG A 29 -11.44 -5.10 6.98
CA ARG A 29 -12.43 -5.23 8.06
C ARG A 29 -12.90 -6.67 8.30
N SER A 30 -12.77 -7.54 7.29
CA SER A 30 -13.14 -8.95 7.43
C SER A 30 -12.24 -9.69 8.43
N PRO A 31 -12.68 -10.85 8.97
CA PRO A 31 -11.84 -11.67 9.84
C PRO A 31 -10.48 -12.02 9.23
N PHE A 32 -10.44 -12.33 7.93
CA PHE A 32 -9.19 -12.63 7.21
C PHE A 32 -8.23 -11.45 7.20
N GLY A 33 -8.74 -10.24 6.92
CA GLY A 33 -7.92 -9.03 6.93
C GLY A 33 -7.41 -8.68 8.33
N GLN A 34 -8.24 -8.85 9.35
CA GLN A 34 -7.86 -8.57 10.74
C GLN A 34 -6.75 -9.51 11.25
N ILE A 35 -6.71 -10.76 10.81
CA ILE A 35 -5.62 -11.71 11.16
C ILE A 35 -4.24 -11.19 10.68
N LEU A 36 -4.22 -10.46 9.57
CA LEU A 36 -3.01 -9.90 8.95
C LEU A 36 -2.57 -8.57 9.56
N LYS A 37 -3.40 -7.97 10.42
CA LYS A 37 -3.14 -6.68 11.06
C LYS A 37 -1.83 -6.71 11.83
N ASN A 38 -0.96 -5.75 11.51
CA ASN A 38 0.36 -5.56 12.13
C ASN A 38 1.32 -6.75 11.99
N ARG A 39 1.01 -7.74 11.15
CA ARG A 39 1.95 -8.81 10.80
C ARG A 39 3.05 -8.26 9.90
N ASN A 40 4.31 -8.53 10.22
CA ASN A 40 5.46 -8.15 9.40
C ASN A 40 5.48 -8.85 8.02
N THR A 41 4.74 -9.96 7.87
CA THR A 41 4.52 -10.71 6.64
C THR A 41 3.39 -10.15 5.77
N PHE A 42 2.73 -9.06 6.18
CA PHE A 42 1.70 -8.40 5.40
C PHE A 42 2.10 -6.96 5.10
N ARG A 43 2.28 -6.66 3.81
CA ARG A 43 2.65 -5.35 3.27
C ARG A 43 1.53 -4.85 2.36
N ILE A 44 1.35 -3.54 2.30
CA ILE A 44 0.29 -2.91 1.50
C ILE A 44 0.94 -2.04 0.43
N VAL A 45 0.49 -2.18 -0.81
CA VAL A 45 0.94 -1.38 -1.95
C VAL A 45 -0.25 -0.64 -2.52
N THR A 46 -0.07 0.64 -2.85
CA THR A 46 -1.10 1.45 -3.50
C THR A 46 -0.46 2.48 -4.42
N ASP A 47 -1.20 2.90 -5.44
CA ASP A 47 -0.83 4.07 -6.23
C ASP A 47 -1.38 5.33 -5.58
N MET A 48 -0.61 6.42 -5.59
CA MET A 48 -1.11 7.73 -5.16
C MET A 48 -2.28 8.18 -6.03
N HIS A 49 -2.15 8.00 -7.35
CA HIS A 49 -3.19 8.35 -8.32
C HIS A 49 -3.94 7.12 -8.84
N ARG A 50 -5.27 7.11 -8.71
CA ARG A 50 -6.13 6.02 -9.19
C ARG A 50 -7.39 6.59 -9.85
N SER A 51 -7.47 6.51 -11.18
CA SER A 51 -8.53 7.14 -11.98
C SER A 51 -9.95 6.63 -11.68
N ASN A 52 -10.08 5.44 -11.12
CA ASN A 52 -11.36 4.82 -10.80
C ASN A 52 -11.89 5.15 -9.40
N GLU A 53 -11.22 6.02 -8.65
CA GLU A 53 -11.62 6.46 -7.31
C GLU A 53 -12.35 7.82 -7.36
N GLN A 54 -13.19 8.12 -6.37
CA GLN A 54 -13.90 9.39 -6.30
C GLN A 54 -12.97 10.63 -6.25
N SER A 55 -11.80 10.49 -5.61
CA SER A 55 -10.74 11.51 -5.62
C SER A 55 -9.46 10.89 -6.15
N PRO A 56 -9.26 10.88 -7.48
CA PRO A 56 -8.17 10.15 -8.09
C PRO A 56 -6.79 10.58 -7.60
N HIS A 57 -6.56 11.86 -7.35
CA HIS A 57 -5.23 12.43 -7.09
C HIS A 57 -4.63 12.11 -5.72
N ASN A 58 -5.46 11.74 -4.74
CA ASN A 58 -5.03 11.43 -3.37
C ASN A 58 -5.57 10.06 -2.90
N ALA A 59 -5.88 9.16 -3.83
CA ALA A 59 -6.44 7.86 -3.51
C ALA A 59 -5.52 7.05 -2.58
N GLY A 60 -4.21 7.06 -2.84
CA GLY A 60 -3.22 6.38 -2.01
C GLY A 60 -3.20 6.90 -0.57
N SER A 61 -3.13 8.23 -0.36
CA SER A 61 -3.11 8.81 0.98
C SER A 61 -4.42 8.55 1.74
N ARG A 62 -5.57 8.63 1.06
CA ARG A 62 -6.88 8.29 1.65
C ARG A 62 -6.93 6.84 2.12
N LEU A 63 -6.39 5.90 1.33
CA LEU A 63 -6.27 4.52 1.76
C LEU A 63 -5.39 4.42 3.01
N ILE A 64 -4.19 5.03 3.02
CA ILE A 64 -3.29 5.02 4.19
C ILE A 64 -4.01 5.53 5.44
N LYS A 65 -4.72 6.66 5.33
CA LYS A 65 -5.48 7.24 6.45
C LYS A 65 -6.50 6.25 7.00
N ALA A 66 -7.28 5.62 6.13
CA ALA A 66 -8.27 4.63 6.51
C ALA A 66 -7.64 3.37 7.14
N LEU A 67 -6.48 2.91 6.66
CA LEU A 67 -5.73 1.79 7.28
C LEU A 67 -5.36 2.11 8.73
N ARG A 68 -4.88 3.33 8.97
CA ARG A 68 -4.43 3.78 10.29
C ARG A 68 -5.61 3.94 11.25
N GLN A 69 -6.74 4.44 10.78
CA GLN A 69 -8.01 4.47 11.53
C GLN A 69 -8.49 3.05 11.90
N LEU A 70 -8.29 2.06 11.03
CA LEU A 70 -8.56 0.65 11.32
C LEU A 70 -7.50 0.01 12.24
N GLY A 71 -6.46 0.74 12.63
CA GLY A 71 -5.38 0.30 13.52
C GLY A 71 -4.31 -0.56 12.83
N PHE A 72 -4.26 -0.60 11.50
CA PHE A 72 -3.16 -1.23 10.76
C PHE A 72 -1.96 -0.28 10.78
N ARG A 73 -0.81 -0.80 11.20
CA ARG A 73 0.52 -0.15 11.21
C ARG A 73 1.51 -0.87 10.30
N ASN A 74 1.02 -1.79 9.46
CA ASN A 74 1.80 -2.50 8.46
C ASN A 74 2.56 -1.53 7.54
N SER A 75 3.70 -2.00 7.02
CA SER A 75 4.47 -1.28 6.02
C SER A 75 3.62 -1.05 4.77
N CYS A 76 3.62 0.19 4.31
CA CYS A 76 2.86 0.65 3.17
C CYS A 76 3.82 1.24 2.14
N PHE A 77 3.60 0.92 0.87
CA PHE A 77 4.31 1.50 -0.24
C PHE A 77 3.32 2.25 -1.12
N VAL A 78 3.63 3.52 -1.39
CA VAL A 78 2.87 4.38 -2.28
C VAL A 78 3.69 4.61 -3.53
N PHE A 79 3.23 4.05 -4.65
CA PHE A 79 3.82 4.31 -5.95
C PHE A 79 3.25 5.63 -6.51
N ALA A 80 4.12 6.46 -7.08
CA ALA A 80 3.72 7.75 -7.63
C ALA A 80 4.50 8.06 -8.91
N MET A 81 3.92 8.89 -9.79
CA MET A 81 4.66 9.42 -10.94
C MET A 81 5.68 10.49 -10.53
N ARG A 82 5.36 11.25 -9.48
CA ARG A 82 6.17 12.36 -8.96
C ARG A 82 6.24 12.29 -7.44
N LYS A 83 7.43 11.97 -6.93
CA LYS A 83 7.65 11.77 -5.49
C LYS A 83 7.42 13.05 -4.68
N ASP A 84 7.89 14.19 -5.18
CA ASP A 84 7.76 15.50 -4.55
C ASP A 84 6.29 15.89 -4.31
N ILE A 85 5.44 15.73 -5.33
CA ILE A 85 3.99 15.97 -5.23
C ILE A 85 3.35 14.97 -4.25
N CYS A 86 3.72 13.70 -4.35
CA CYS A 86 3.21 12.65 -3.47
C CYS A 86 3.52 12.95 -1.99
N ASP A 87 4.77 13.33 -1.68
CA ASP A 87 5.20 13.68 -0.34
C ASP A 87 4.45 14.91 0.20
N GLN A 88 4.15 15.91 -0.65
CA GLN A 88 3.31 17.05 -0.26
C GLN A 88 1.88 16.63 0.07
N ILE A 89 1.26 15.78 -0.77
CA ILE A 89 -0.08 15.25 -0.52
C ILE A 89 -0.11 14.48 0.81
N LEU A 90 0.87 13.60 1.04
CA LEU A 90 0.94 12.83 2.28
C LEU A 90 1.09 13.72 3.51
N LYS A 91 1.92 14.76 3.45
CA LYS A 91 2.08 15.74 4.54
C LYS A 91 0.81 16.52 4.85
N ASN A 92 0.00 16.82 3.83
CA ASN A 92 -1.24 17.56 4.00
C ASN A 92 -2.39 16.68 4.51
N GLU A 93 -2.40 15.39 4.12
CA GLU A 93 -3.51 14.48 4.38
C GLU A 93 -3.34 13.64 5.65
N LEU A 94 -2.08 13.35 6.03
CA LEU A 94 -1.72 12.46 7.12
C LEU A 94 -1.03 13.22 8.25
N ASN A 95 -1.34 12.85 9.49
CA ASN A 95 -0.54 13.25 10.64
C ASN A 95 0.72 12.37 10.81
N ASP A 96 1.62 12.76 11.70
CA ASP A 96 2.89 12.06 11.94
C ASP A 96 2.71 10.57 12.27
N ARG A 97 1.65 10.20 13.00
CA ARG A 97 1.37 8.80 13.36
C ARG A 97 0.88 8.01 12.15
N GLU A 98 0.08 8.65 11.29
CA GLU A 98 -0.44 8.03 10.08
C GLU A 98 0.67 7.82 9.03
N HIS A 99 1.64 8.73 8.97
CA HIS A 99 2.78 8.69 8.06
C HIS A 99 3.82 7.60 8.41
N GLN A 100 3.77 7.01 9.62
CA GLN A 100 4.69 5.95 10.01
C GLN A 100 4.59 4.74 9.07
N ASN A 101 5.75 4.12 8.78
CA ASN A 101 5.86 2.94 7.91
C ASN A 101 5.32 3.14 6.49
N VAL A 102 5.30 4.38 5.99
CA VAL A 102 4.95 4.72 4.61
C VAL A 102 6.23 4.99 3.82
N MET A 103 6.42 4.24 2.73
CA MET A 103 7.49 4.44 1.75
C MET A 103 6.88 4.96 0.45
N VAL A 104 7.50 5.99 -0.13
CA VAL A 104 7.10 6.55 -1.42
C VAL A 104 8.22 6.36 -2.43
N SER A 105 7.89 5.85 -3.61
CA SER A 105 8.83 5.80 -4.71
C SER A 105 8.14 5.91 -6.07
N THR A 106 8.91 6.34 -7.06
CA THR A 106 8.54 6.32 -8.48
C THR A 106 9.21 5.18 -9.24
N ASN A 107 10.06 4.39 -8.55
CA ASN A 107 10.89 3.35 -9.15
C ASN A 107 10.30 1.96 -8.91
N THR A 108 10.13 1.19 -9.99
CA THR A 108 9.62 -0.17 -9.94
C THR A 108 10.58 -1.15 -9.25
N ASN A 109 11.88 -0.87 -9.24
CA ASN A 109 12.85 -1.67 -8.49
C ASN A 109 12.65 -1.57 -6.98
N ASP A 110 12.27 -0.39 -6.48
CA ASP A 110 11.95 -0.21 -5.06
C ASP A 110 10.68 -0.97 -4.69
N LEU A 111 9.68 -0.97 -5.59
CA LEU A 111 8.48 -1.78 -5.42
C LEU A 111 8.82 -3.27 -5.36
N ARG A 112 9.71 -3.76 -6.24
CA ARG A 112 10.15 -5.18 -6.25
C ARG A 112 10.77 -5.58 -4.92
N LYS A 113 11.74 -4.81 -4.43
CA LYS A 113 12.36 -5.02 -3.11
C LYS A 113 11.33 -4.97 -1.98
N PHE A 114 10.38 -4.03 -2.08
CA PHE A 114 9.31 -3.90 -1.11
C PHE A 114 8.38 -5.11 -1.09
N VAL A 115 8.11 -5.79 -2.21
CA VAL A 115 7.24 -6.98 -2.23
C VAL A 115 7.97 -8.29 -1.96
N SER A 116 9.30 -8.37 -2.15
CA SER A 116 10.11 -9.58 -1.92
C SER A 116 10.45 -9.85 -0.44
N PHE A 117 10.06 -8.94 0.48
CA PHE A 117 10.44 -9.02 1.89
C PHE A 117 11.96 -9.10 2.12
N GLU A 118 12.71 -8.46 1.24
CA GLU A 118 14.15 -8.23 1.36
C GLU A 118 14.43 -6.87 2.02
#